data_AF-F3C147-F1
#
_entry.id   AF-F3C147-F1
#
_cell.length_a   1.000
_cell.length_b   1.000
_cell.length_c   1.000
_cell.angle_alpha   90.00
_cell.angle_beta   90.00
_cell.angle_gamma   90.00
#
_symmetry.space_group_name_H-M   'P 1'
#
loop_
_entity.id
_entity.type
_entity.pdbx_description
1 polymer ?
#
loop_
_entity_poly.entity_id
_entity_poly.type
_entity_poly.pdbx_seq_one_letter_code
_entity_poly.pdbx_strand_id
1 'polypeptide(L)' 'MNSMSRLAVVISLASLFPLSATAAESKGTVEVVHWWTSGGEKAAVDVLKAQVEKDGFVWKDGAIAG' A
#
# COMPACT_ATOMS: atom_id res chain seq x y z
N MET A 1 29.23 22.71 34.32
CA MET A 1 29.65 21.55 33.49
C MET A 1 28.58 20.45 33.39
N ASN A 2 27.72 20.32 34.38
CA ASN A 2 26.75 19.24 34.57
C ASN A 2 25.62 19.27 33.53
N SER A 3 25.18 20.47 33.13
CA SER A 3 24.14 20.65 32.10
C SER A 3 24.64 20.30 30.70
N MET A 4 25.88 20.69 30.36
CA MET A 4 26.49 20.41 29.06
C MET A 4 26.72 18.91 28.84
N SER A 5 27.14 18.17 29.88
CA SER A 5 27.28 16.70 29.79
C SER A 5 25.94 15.99 29.65
N ARG A 6 24.87 16.50 30.27
CA ARG A 6 23.51 15.95 30.11
C ARG A 6 22.96 16.19 28.71
N LEU A 7 23.21 17.38 28.14
CA LEU A 7 22.88 17.68 26.75
C LEU A 7 23.62 16.76 25.77
N ALA A 8 24.93 16.55 25.98
CA ALA A 8 25.74 15.69 25.12
C ALA A 8 25.28 14.21 25.15
N VAL A 9 24.85 13.71 26.32
CA VAL A 9 24.30 12.36 26.48
C VAL A 9 22.95 12.21 25.76
N VAL A 10 22.06 13.20 25.85
CA VAL A 10 20.75 13.19 25.18
C VAL A 10 20.90 13.22 23.65
N ILE A 11 21.83 14.04 23.13
CA ILE A 11 22.11 14.12 21.68
C ILE A 11 22.68 12.79 21.16
N SER A 12 23.56 12.14 21.93
CA SER A 12 24.16 10.85 21.55
C SER A 12 23.17 9.69 21.61
N LEU A 13 22.11 9.80 22.42
CA LEU A 13 21.06 8.78 22.51
C LEU A 13 20.05 8.89 21.37
N ALA A 14 19.81 10.10 20.86
CA ALA A 14 18.89 10.34 19.74
C ALA A 14 19.43 9.81 18.39
N SER A 15 20.75 9.73 18.20
CA SER A 15 21.36 9.17 16.99
C SER A 15 21.34 7.64 16.92
N LEU A 16 20.98 6.95 18.00
CA LEU A 16 20.85 5.49 18.06
C LEU A 16 19.48 4.97 17.62
N PHE A 17 18.50 5.85 17.42
CA PHE A 17 17.19 5.49 16.89
C PHE A 17 17.11 5.88 15.41
N PRO A 18 17.44 4.98 14.47
CA PRO A 18 17.08 5.22 13.08
C PRO A 18 15.57 5.43 13.03
N LEU A 19 15.15 6.60 12.55
CA LEU A 19 13.77 6.89 12.22
C LEU A 19 13.43 6.02 11.01
N SER A 20 13.13 4.76 11.26
CA SER A 20 12.69 3.82 10.24
C SER A 20 11.37 4.37 9.70
N ALA A 21 11.44 5.12 8.60
CA ALA A 21 10.28 5.44 7.81
C ALA A 21 9.72 4.10 7.36
N THR A 22 8.66 3.64 8.01
CA THR A 22 7.86 2.54 7.53
C THR A 22 7.25 3.01 6.21
N ALA A 23 7.96 2.80 5.11
CA ALA A 23 7.35 2.87 3.80
C ALA A 23 6.17 1.89 3.87
N ALA A 24 4.96 2.38 3.67
CA ALA A 24 3.78 1.53 3.59
C ALA A 24 3.99 0.60 2.38
N GLU A 25 4.56 -0.58 2.62
CA GLU A 25 4.99 -1.51 1.57
C GLU A 25 3.82 -2.30 0.97
N SER A 26 2.62 -2.18 1.56
CA SER A 26 1.41 -2.78 0.98
C SER A 26 0.90 -1.91 -0.15
N LYS A 27 1.01 -2.39 -1.38
CA LYS A 27 0.23 -1.83 -2.48
C LYS A 27 -1.27 -1.90 -2.14
N GLY A 28 -2.00 -0.87 -2.54
CA GLY A 28 -3.40 -0.67 -2.12
C GLY A 28 -4.40 -1.59 -2.82
N THR A 29 -5.68 -1.34 -2.57
CA THR A 29 -6.80 -2.03 -3.21
C THR A 29 -7.33 -1.21 -4.38
N VAL A 30 -7.54 -1.86 -5.53
CA VAL A 30 -8.26 -1.33 -6.69
C VAL A 30 -9.69 -1.85 -6.63
N GLU A 31 -10.63 -0.96 -6.34
CA GLU A 31 -12.06 -1.25 -6.36
C GLU A 31 -12.66 -0.80 -7.70
N VAL A 32 -13.26 -1.74 -8.43
CA VAL A 32 -13.82 -1.48 -9.77
C VAL A 32 -15.31 -1.78 -9.75
N VAL A 33 -16.10 -0.75 -10.03
CA VAL A 33 -17.55 -0.85 -10.23
C VAL A 33 -17.83 -0.78 -11.73
N HIS A 34 -18.53 -1.77 -12.28
CA HIS A 34 -18.78 -1.87 -13.72
C HIS A 34 -20.06 -2.65 -14.07
N TRP A 35 -20.50 -2.55 -15.33
CA TRP A 35 -21.66 -3.26 -15.89
C TRP A 35 -21.28 -4.44 -16.81
N TRP A 36 -20.00 -4.76 -16.92
CA TRP A 36 -19.49 -5.92 -17.67
C TRP A 36 -19.96 -7.24 -17.05
N THR A 37 -21.01 -7.83 -17.63
CA THR A 37 -21.73 -8.98 -17.06
C THR A 37 -21.92 -10.13 -18.04
N SER A 38 -21.75 -9.89 -19.35
CA SER A 38 -21.74 -10.96 -20.33
C SER A 38 -20.48 -11.83 -20.20
N GLY A 39 -20.51 -13.05 -20.73
CA GLY A 39 -19.39 -13.98 -20.64
C GLY A 39 -18.09 -13.45 -21.29
N GLY A 40 -18.20 -12.75 -22.41
CA GLY A 40 -17.04 -12.16 -23.09
C GLY A 40 -16.46 -10.96 -22.34
N GLU A 41 -17.32 -10.14 -21.74
CA GLU A 41 -16.87 -9.02 -20.91
C GLU A 41 -16.21 -9.51 -19.63
N LYS A 42 -16.76 -10.56 -18.98
CA LYS A 42 -16.12 -11.20 -17.83
C LYS A 42 -14.70 -11.68 -18.15
N ALA A 43 -14.50 -12.30 -19.31
CA ALA A 43 -13.16 -12.71 -19.73
C ALA A 43 -12.18 -11.52 -19.83
N ALA A 44 -12.65 -10.35 -20.28
CA ALA A 44 -11.84 -9.14 -20.30
C ALA A 44 -11.53 -8.60 -18.89
N VAL A 45 -12.51 -8.62 -17.96
CA VAL A 45 -12.30 -8.23 -16.56
C VAL A 45 -11.26 -9.14 -15.89
N ASP A 46 -11.32 -10.44 -16.16
CA ASP A 46 -10.38 -11.40 -15.57
C ASP A 46 -8.94 -11.14 -16.04
N VAL A 47 -8.72 -10.69 -17.28
CA VAL A 47 -7.39 -10.25 -17.77
C VAL A 47 -6.91 -9.00 -17.03
N LEU A 48 -7.78 -7.99 -16.86
CA LEU A 48 -7.43 -6.77 -16.14
C LEU A 48 -7.11 -7.07 -14.67
N LYS A 49 -7.95 -7.87 -14.00
CA LYS A 49 -7.72 -8.34 -12.63
C LYS A 49 -6.36 -9.01 -12.49
N ALA A 50 -6.02 -9.94 -13.38
CA ALA A 50 -4.75 -10.65 -13.33
C ALA A 50 -3.54 -9.70 -13.45
N GLN A 51 -3.65 -8.65 -14.26
CA GLN A 51 -2.60 -7.63 -14.37
C GLN A 51 -2.47 -6.80 -13.09
N VAL A 52 -3.60 -6.37 -12.50
CA VAL A 52 -3.63 -5.61 -11.23
C VAL A 52 -3.00 -6.41 -10.08
N GLU A 53 -3.36 -7.69 -9.97
CA GLU A 53 -2.78 -8.60 -8.97
C GLU A 53 -1.30 -8.87 -9.23
N LYS A 54 -0.89 -9.01 -10.50
CA LYS A 54 0.52 -9.13 -10.90
C LYS A 54 1.33 -7.88 -10.53
N ASP A 55 0.72 -6.70 -10.61
CA ASP A 55 1.33 -5.44 -10.20
C ASP A 55 1.36 -5.28 -8.67
N GLY A 56 0.80 -6.23 -7.92
CA GLY A 56 0.85 -6.34 -6.46
C GLY A 56 -0.31 -5.67 -5.74
N PHE A 57 -1.30 -5.13 -6.46
CA PHE A 57 -2.50 -4.54 -5.86
C PHE A 57 -3.56 -5.60 -5.56
N VAL A 58 -4.46 -5.30 -4.62
CA VAL A 58 -5.62 -6.15 -4.34
C VAL A 58 -6.78 -5.76 -5.26
N TRP A 59 -7.39 -6.73 -5.95
CA TRP A 59 -8.60 -6.47 -6.75
C TRP A 59 -9.87 -6.60 -5.90
N LYS A 60 -10.76 -5.61 -5.99
CA LYS A 60 -12.10 -5.65 -5.42
C LYS A 60 -13.14 -5.41 -6.52
N ASP A 61 -13.97 -6.41 -6.74
CA ASP A 61 -14.95 -6.44 -7.83
C ASP A 61 -16.33 -5.95 -7.38
N GLY A 62 -16.93 -5.06 -8.17
CA GLY A 62 -18.25 -4.49 -7.94
C GLY A 62 -19.12 -4.55 -9.20
N ALA A 63 -19.31 -5.74 -9.77
CA ALA A 63 -20.21 -5.92 -10.90
C ALA A 63 -21.68 -5.61 -10.53
N ILE A 64 -22.31 -4.69 -11.28
CA ILE A 64 -23.73 -4.36 -11.14
C ILE A 64 -24.48 -5.01 -12.31
N ALA A 65 -25.44 -5.87 -11.99
CA ALA A 65 -26.37 -6.39 -13.00
C ALA A 65 -27.27 -5.27 -13.50
N GLY A 66 -27.27 -5.06 -14.82
CA GLY A 66 -28.22 -4.21 -15.54
C GLY A 66 -29.48 -4.97 -15.93
#